data_AF-D5U7P1-F1
#
_entry.id   AF-D5U7P1-F1
#
_cell.length_a   1.000
_cell.length_b   1.000
_cell.length_c   1.000
_cell.angle_alpha   90.00
_cell.angle_beta   90.00
_cell.angle_gamma   90.00
#
_symmetry.space_group_name_H-M   'P 1'
#
loop_
_entity.id
_entity.type
_entity.pdbx_description
1 polymer ?
#
loop_
_entity_poly.entity_id
_entity_poly.type
_entity_poly.pdbx_seq_one_letter_code
_entity_poly.pdbx_strand_id
1 'polypeptide(L)'
;MEQYNKVKFKKSDIIFKDGEEPEKYFYIIVKGKAAAYNKFYETHINYYKEGDIIGLISAITGEPYYSTVEVIEDVELLHIKVENLTKIDNYNLIDKISNYFSYILESWLSKYYTMITKNKADLYNKEDILTMANIYNDNNFSDAAYKICSSCIRLFEDDSHINSAKKLMLHTKPADKPQKIRENIYKVKKGYCIYSELEPSSNIYIIKSGKIGIYSIVNSKQTVRLIYPSGYIINCYRPVLEYKALFTTAIVLEDSIIEVLKKENLMNIINTDTEFKANYIKITATKINSAILKIKAINTKELNIKLMILIYSILKIETLFNKTKYVNLPYKIEDLKNMLNIEYSNKEICTALNKIKYLELDSFNAIRISNFQSYFEEYKKYTV
;
A
#
# COMPACT_ATOMS: atom_id res chain seq x y z
N MET A 1 9.71 32.42 7.60
CA MET A 1 10.24 31.82 6.35
C MET A 1 11.73 31.48 6.43
N GLU A 2 12.48 31.91 7.47
CA GLU A 2 13.94 31.69 7.62
C GLU A 2 14.37 30.30 8.16
N GLN A 3 13.47 29.33 8.30
CA GLN A 3 13.78 28.09 9.06
C GLN A 3 14.45 26.98 8.23
N TYR A 4 14.57 27.14 6.91
CA TYR A 4 15.03 26.08 6.02
C TYR A 4 16.18 26.57 5.13
N ASN A 5 17.27 25.80 5.09
CA ASN A 5 18.44 26.12 4.29
C ASN A 5 18.11 25.98 2.80
N LYS A 6 18.56 26.95 2.00
CA LYS A 6 18.49 26.88 0.54
C LYS A 6 19.81 26.36 0.00
N VAL A 7 19.74 25.42 -0.94
CA VAL A 7 20.91 24.88 -1.65
C VAL A 7 20.71 25.03 -3.15
N LYS A 8 21.81 25.09 -3.91
CA LYS A 8 21.79 25.28 -5.36
C LYS A 8 22.56 24.17 -6.04
N PHE A 9 22.02 23.68 -7.14
CA PHE A 9 22.67 22.72 -8.02
C PHE A 9 22.64 23.24 -9.46
N LYS A 10 23.66 22.92 -10.23
CA LYS A 10 23.80 23.29 -11.63
C LYS A 10 23.17 22.23 -12.53
N LYS A 11 22.79 22.64 -13.73
CA LYS A 11 22.38 21.72 -14.78
C LYS A 11 23.37 20.55 -14.91
N SER A 12 22.82 19.34 -15.04
CA SER A 12 23.50 18.04 -15.08
C SER A 12 24.10 17.55 -13.76
N ASP A 13 23.94 18.27 -12.65
CA ASP A 13 24.24 17.72 -11.33
C ASP A 13 23.27 16.58 -10.98
N ILE A 14 23.77 15.58 -10.26
CA ILE A 14 22.95 14.51 -9.68
C ILE A 14 22.67 14.87 -8.22
N ILE A 15 21.39 15.04 -7.88
CA ILE A 15 20.96 15.35 -6.51
C ILE A 15 20.91 14.06 -5.67
N PHE A 16 20.33 13.01 -6.23
CA PHE A 16 20.23 11.69 -5.63
C PHE A 16 20.50 10.64 -6.70
N LYS A 17 21.14 9.54 -6.35
CA LYS A 17 21.42 8.44 -7.28
C LYS A 17 20.68 7.18 -6.86
N ASP A 18 20.11 6.49 -7.85
CA ASP A 18 19.47 5.18 -7.64
C ASP A 18 20.43 4.20 -6.93
N GLY A 19 19.93 3.58 -5.86
CA GLY A 19 20.67 2.64 -5.01
C GLY A 19 21.53 3.24 -3.91
N GLU A 20 21.70 4.56 -3.85
CA GLU A 20 22.43 5.19 -2.75
C GLU A 20 21.57 5.25 -1.47
N GLU A 21 22.24 5.09 -0.32
CA GLU A 21 21.62 5.19 0.99
C GLU A 21 21.13 6.62 1.24
N PRO A 22 19.90 6.79 1.74
CA PRO A 22 19.35 8.12 1.96
C PRO A 22 19.93 8.77 3.20
N GLU A 23 20.14 10.07 3.12
CA GLU A 23 20.28 10.91 4.30
C GLU A 23 18.90 11.25 4.88
N LYS A 24 18.85 11.73 6.13
CA LYS A 24 17.60 12.08 6.82
C LYS A 24 17.05 13.45 6.41
N TYR A 25 17.10 13.78 5.13
CA TYR A 25 16.56 15.00 4.56
C TYR A 25 15.94 14.76 3.19
N PHE A 26 15.15 15.74 2.75
CA PHE A 26 14.56 15.78 1.41
C PHE A 26 14.55 17.22 0.92
N TYR A 27 14.23 17.40 -0.36
CA TYR A 27 14.18 18.73 -0.97
C TYR A 27 12.80 19.08 -1.50
N ILE A 28 12.51 20.38 -1.50
CA ILE A 28 11.42 20.98 -2.28
C ILE A 28 12.04 21.92 -3.30
N ILE A 29 11.66 21.79 -4.58
CA ILE A 29 12.16 22.68 -5.62
C ILE A 29 11.55 24.07 -5.43
N VAL A 30 12.40 25.09 -5.30
CA VAL A 30 12.00 26.51 -5.21
C VAL A 30 12.15 27.19 -6.56
N LYS A 31 13.11 26.76 -7.38
CA LYS A 31 13.32 27.25 -8.74
C LYS A 31 14.00 26.18 -9.59
N GLY A 32 13.75 26.20 -10.90
CA GLY A 32 14.40 25.31 -11.87
C GLY A 32 13.64 24.00 -12.09
N LYS A 33 14.31 23.03 -12.70
CA LYS A 33 13.71 21.74 -13.08
C LYS A 33 14.69 20.60 -12.87
N ALA A 34 14.16 19.47 -12.42
CA ALA A 34 14.88 18.22 -12.32
C ALA A 34 14.09 17.09 -13.01
N ALA A 35 14.73 15.96 -13.25
CA ALA A 35 14.11 14.77 -13.78
C ALA A 35 14.54 13.55 -12.97
N ALA A 36 13.59 12.65 -12.68
CA ALA A 36 13.86 11.35 -12.09
C ALA A 36 13.68 10.23 -13.09
N TYR A 37 14.65 9.32 -13.10
CA TYR A 37 14.59 8.07 -13.84
C TYR A 37 15.06 6.91 -12.97
N ASN A 38 14.58 5.71 -13.28
CA ASN A 38 14.97 4.47 -12.61
C ASN A 38 15.11 3.37 -13.67
N LYS A 39 15.78 2.27 -13.30
CA LYS A 39 16.04 1.16 -14.23
C LYS A 39 15.05 0.01 -14.09
N PHE A 40 14.31 -0.04 -12.99
CA PHE A 40 13.46 -1.18 -12.66
C PHE A 40 12.05 -1.07 -13.22
N TYR A 41 11.58 0.10 -13.64
CA TYR A 41 10.31 0.31 -14.32
C TYR A 41 10.60 1.04 -15.64
N GLU A 42 9.80 0.79 -16.70
CA GLU A 42 9.95 1.37 -18.05
C GLU A 42 10.61 2.76 -18.03
N THR A 43 11.55 3.04 -18.95
CA THR A 43 12.38 4.26 -19.00
C THR A 43 11.56 5.53 -19.22
N HIS A 44 10.73 5.87 -18.24
CA HIS A 44 9.88 7.03 -18.18
C HIS A 44 10.51 8.02 -17.23
N ILE A 45 10.80 9.21 -17.76
CA ILE A 45 11.40 10.29 -17.00
C ILE A 45 10.26 11.06 -16.32
N ASN A 46 10.29 11.13 -15.00
CA ASN A 46 9.38 11.98 -14.24
C ASN A 46 10.01 13.36 -14.11
N TYR A 47 9.40 14.38 -14.69
CA TYR A 47 9.87 15.75 -14.56
C TYR A 47 9.34 16.40 -13.29
N TYR A 48 10.24 17.05 -12.56
CA TYR A 48 9.94 17.86 -11.39
C TYR A 48 10.13 19.34 -11.70
N LYS A 49 9.22 20.14 -11.19
CA LYS A 49 9.19 21.60 -11.33
C LYS A 49 9.10 22.27 -9.97
N GLU A 50 9.05 23.60 -9.98
CA GLU A 50 8.84 24.39 -8.78
C GLU A 50 7.66 23.86 -7.96
N GLY A 51 7.95 23.64 -6.70
CA GLY A 51 7.07 23.10 -5.70
C GLY A 51 7.13 21.57 -5.55
N ASP A 52 7.72 20.82 -6.46
CA ASP A 52 7.76 19.36 -6.30
C ASP A 52 8.73 18.92 -5.19
N ILE A 53 8.43 17.76 -4.60
CA ILE A 53 9.18 17.16 -3.51
C ILE A 53 10.02 15.99 -4.04
N ILE A 54 11.30 15.94 -3.68
CA ILE A 54 12.24 14.88 -4.09
C ILE A 54 12.94 14.26 -2.88
N GLY A 55 13.16 12.95 -2.90
CA GLY A 55 13.90 12.19 -1.87
C GLY A 55 13.11 11.82 -0.60
N LEU A 56 11.89 12.36 -0.41
CA LEU A 56 11.13 12.23 0.83
C LEU A 56 10.86 10.78 1.27
N ILE A 57 10.50 9.90 0.33
CA ILE A 57 10.14 8.50 0.65
C ILE A 57 11.34 7.77 1.26
N SER A 58 12.47 7.74 0.54
CA SER A 58 13.71 7.10 0.99
C SER A 58 14.23 7.70 2.29
N ALA A 59 14.17 9.03 2.44
CA ALA A 59 14.58 9.72 3.67
C ALA A 59 13.75 9.30 4.91
N ILE A 60 12.46 9.01 4.74
CA ILE A 60 11.58 8.53 5.83
C ILE A 60 11.79 7.05 6.11
N THR A 61 11.87 6.22 5.07
CA THR A 61 11.90 4.76 5.23
C THR A 61 13.29 4.22 5.57
N GLY A 62 14.34 5.00 5.30
CA GLY A 62 15.74 4.58 5.39
C GLY A 62 16.14 3.59 4.28
N GLU A 63 15.33 3.50 3.23
CA GLU A 63 15.56 2.62 2.08
C GLU A 63 16.33 3.37 0.99
N PRO A 64 17.19 2.68 0.22
CA PRO A 64 17.94 3.31 -0.87
C PRO A 64 17.04 4.14 -1.80
N TYR A 65 17.60 5.21 -2.37
CA TYR A 65 16.89 5.98 -3.39
C TYR A 65 16.50 5.06 -4.54
N TYR A 66 15.24 5.09 -4.94
CA TYR A 66 14.71 4.25 -6.03
C TYR A 66 14.83 4.92 -7.41
N SER A 67 15.42 6.12 -7.48
CA SER A 67 15.57 6.84 -8.74
C SER A 67 16.75 7.78 -8.65
N THR A 68 17.46 7.93 -9.77
CA THR A 68 18.41 9.02 -9.95
C THR A 68 17.63 10.29 -10.26
N VAL A 69 17.93 11.38 -9.55
CA VAL A 69 17.38 12.71 -9.77
C VAL A 69 18.49 13.59 -10.34
N GLU A 70 18.34 13.98 -11.60
CA GLU A 70 19.28 14.82 -12.34
C GLU A 70 18.69 16.20 -12.59
N VAL A 71 19.52 17.24 -12.47
CA VAL A 71 19.13 18.63 -12.72
C VAL A 71 19.10 18.91 -14.22
N ILE A 72 17.96 19.38 -14.72
CA ILE A 72 17.77 19.70 -16.16
C ILE A 72 18.00 21.20 -16.44
N GLU A 73 17.75 22.03 -15.43
CA GLU A 73 17.96 23.48 -15.38
C GLU A 73 18.44 23.82 -13.97
N ASP A 74 19.40 24.74 -13.81
CA ASP A 74 19.89 25.21 -12.50
C ASP A 74 18.75 25.31 -11.47
N VAL A 75 18.86 24.54 -10.39
CA VAL A 75 17.82 24.47 -9.35
C VAL A 75 18.23 25.20 -8.09
N GLU A 76 17.24 25.81 -7.44
CA GLU A 76 17.31 26.20 -6.03
C GLU A 76 16.35 25.30 -5.26
N LEU A 77 16.85 24.66 -4.21
CA LEU A 77 16.12 23.67 -3.42
C LEU A 77 16.03 24.11 -1.97
N LEU A 78 14.89 23.85 -1.35
CA LEU A 78 14.68 23.96 0.08
C LEU A 78 15.08 22.64 0.75
N HIS A 79 16.12 22.66 1.58
CA HIS A 79 16.59 21.50 2.33
C HIS A 79 15.80 21.32 3.63
N ILE A 80 15.09 20.20 3.77
CA ILE A 80 14.27 19.91 4.96
C ILE A 80 14.69 18.58 5.58
N LYS A 81 15.05 18.60 6.87
CA LYS A 81 15.32 17.38 7.64
C LYS A 81 14.01 16.67 7.99
N VAL A 82 14.01 15.34 7.92
CA VAL A 82 12.85 14.48 8.25
C VAL A 82 12.39 14.70 9.69
N GLU A 83 13.31 14.92 10.63
CA GLU A 83 13.00 15.19 12.05
C GLU A 83 12.15 16.44 12.27
N ASN A 84 12.13 17.37 11.31
CA ASN A 84 11.35 18.59 11.39
C ASN A 84 9.91 18.39 10.90
N LEU A 85 9.58 17.31 10.17
CA LEU A 85 8.24 17.07 9.62
C LEU A 85 7.14 17.12 10.67
N THR A 86 7.41 16.60 11.87
CA THR A 86 6.44 16.60 12.96
C THR A 86 6.22 17.98 13.57
N LYS A 87 7.24 18.85 13.47
CA LYS A 87 7.27 20.22 14.00
C LYS A 87 6.76 21.27 13.02
N ILE A 88 6.48 20.90 11.76
CA ILE A 88 5.88 21.82 10.79
C ILE A 88 4.50 22.22 11.33
N ASP A 89 4.26 23.52 11.42
CA ASP A 89 2.99 24.16 11.77
C ASP A 89 2.37 24.89 10.55
N ASN A 90 3.14 25.07 9.48
CA ASN A 90 2.68 25.64 8.23
C ASN A 90 1.70 24.68 7.51
N TYR A 91 0.41 25.00 7.58
CA TYR A 91 -0.68 24.24 6.97
C TYR A 91 -0.47 23.99 5.48
N ASN A 92 0.00 24.99 4.72
CA ASN A 92 0.22 24.84 3.28
C ASN A 92 1.34 23.83 2.97
N LEU A 93 2.39 23.81 3.78
CA LEU A 93 3.48 22.84 3.62
C LEU A 93 3.03 21.43 3.99
N ILE A 94 2.22 21.28 5.05
CA ILE A 94 1.62 19.99 5.44
C ILE A 94 0.69 19.47 4.34
N ASP A 95 -0.22 20.32 3.85
CA ASP A 95 -1.14 19.96 2.77
C ASP A 95 -0.38 19.51 1.51
N LYS A 96 0.67 20.24 1.15
CA LYS A 96 1.54 19.89 0.04
C LYS A 96 2.23 18.53 0.20
N ILE A 97 2.73 18.23 1.40
CA ILE A 97 3.32 16.91 1.72
C ILE A 97 2.26 15.82 1.67
N SER A 98 1.06 16.06 2.22
CA SER A 98 -0.08 15.14 2.17
C SER A 98 -0.49 14.83 0.73
N ASN A 99 -0.62 15.86 -0.12
CA ASN A 99 -0.97 15.73 -1.53
C ASN A 99 0.12 14.98 -2.31
N TYR A 100 1.39 15.26 -2.05
CA TYR A 100 2.51 14.49 -2.59
C TYR A 100 2.39 13.00 -2.23
N PHE A 101 2.13 12.68 -0.97
CA PHE A 101 1.98 11.29 -0.54
C PHE A 101 0.84 10.58 -1.26
N SER A 102 -0.33 11.21 -1.36
CA SER A 102 -1.48 10.66 -2.09
C SER A 102 -1.14 10.42 -3.56
N TYR A 103 -0.55 11.40 -4.24
CA TYR A 103 -0.17 11.30 -5.64
C TYR A 103 0.86 10.19 -5.90
N ILE A 104 1.94 10.15 -5.11
CA ILE A 104 3.01 9.17 -5.30
C ILE A 104 2.54 7.76 -4.97
N LEU A 105 1.75 7.57 -3.92
CA LEU A 105 1.17 6.27 -3.59
C LEU A 105 0.29 5.76 -4.72
N GLU A 106 -0.61 6.59 -5.23
CA GLU A 106 -1.50 6.22 -6.33
C GLU A 106 -0.71 5.94 -7.61
N SER A 107 0.29 6.75 -7.94
CA SER A 107 1.16 6.55 -9.12
C SER A 107 1.87 5.20 -9.08
N TRP A 108 2.53 4.85 -7.97
CA TRP A 108 3.24 3.58 -7.87
C TRP A 108 2.32 2.37 -7.78
N LEU A 109 1.16 2.49 -7.12
CA LEU A 109 0.16 1.42 -7.16
C LEU A 109 -0.36 1.24 -8.58
N SER A 110 -0.65 2.31 -9.31
CA SER A 110 -1.12 2.23 -10.71
C SER A 110 -0.11 1.49 -11.60
N LYS A 111 1.17 1.82 -11.47
CA LYS A 111 2.27 1.14 -12.15
C LYS A 111 2.32 -0.36 -11.81
N TYR A 112 2.27 -0.69 -10.51
CA TYR A 112 2.25 -2.09 -10.05
C TYR A 112 1.06 -2.88 -10.60
N TYR A 113 -0.16 -2.35 -10.48
CA TYR A 113 -1.36 -3.05 -10.95
C TYR A 113 -1.40 -3.19 -12.47
N THR A 114 -0.90 -2.18 -13.20
CA THR A 114 -0.75 -2.27 -14.67
C THR A 114 0.10 -3.46 -15.10
N MET A 115 1.10 -3.85 -14.29
CA MET A 115 1.97 -4.99 -14.60
C MET A 115 1.35 -6.34 -14.31
N ILE A 116 0.44 -6.43 -13.34
CA ILE A 116 -0.19 -7.69 -12.94
C ILE A 116 -1.58 -7.91 -13.55
N THR A 117 -2.22 -6.88 -14.09
CA THR A 117 -3.50 -7.00 -14.81
C THR A 117 -3.28 -7.41 -16.27
N LYS A 118 -3.96 -8.47 -16.73
CA LYS A 118 -3.92 -8.95 -18.12
C LYS A 118 -4.77 -8.07 -19.06
N ASN A 119 -5.94 -7.61 -18.61
CA ASN A 119 -6.83 -6.73 -19.38
C ASN A 119 -7.07 -5.42 -18.63
N LYS A 120 -6.80 -4.29 -19.28
CA LYS A 120 -7.03 -2.94 -18.72
C LYS A 120 -8.51 -2.49 -18.79
N ALA A 121 -9.32 -3.13 -19.65
CA ALA A 121 -10.63 -2.63 -20.07
C ALA A 121 -11.83 -3.14 -19.25
N ASP A 122 -11.84 -4.39 -18.77
CA ASP A 122 -13.08 -5.02 -18.30
C ASP A 122 -13.02 -5.42 -16.83
N LEU A 123 -13.34 -4.49 -15.94
CA LEU A 123 -13.59 -4.80 -14.52
C LEU A 123 -14.95 -4.31 -14.01
N TYR A 124 -15.78 -3.72 -14.88
CA TYR A 124 -17.19 -3.41 -14.55
C TYR A 124 -18.08 -3.55 -15.80
N ASN A 125 -18.14 -4.72 -16.41
CA ASN A 125 -19.43 -5.13 -16.93
C ASN A 125 -20.27 -5.65 -15.74
N LYS A 126 -21.60 -5.71 -15.87
CA LYS A 126 -22.49 -6.15 -14.78
C LYS A 126 -22.24 -7.60 -14.36
N GLU A 127 -21.71 -8.44 -15.27
CA GLU A 127 -21.33 -9.83 -15.01
C GLU A 127 -20.08 -9.93 -14.11
N ASP A 128 -19.18 -8.94 -14.18
CA ASP A 128 -17.95 -8.86 -13.38
C ASP A 128 -18.27 -8.63 -11.89
N ILE A 129 -19.36 -7.92 -11.56
CA ILE A 129 -19.76 -7.64 -10.17
C ILE A 129 -20.24 -8.91 -9.47
N LEU A 130 -21.05 -9.73 -10.13
CA LEU A 130 -21.49 -11.02 -9.59
C LEU A 130 -20.32 -11.99 -9.49
N THR A 131 -19.43 -11.99 -10.48
CA THR A 131 -18.19 -12.76 -10.44
C THR A 131 -17.33 -12.37 -9.24
N MET A 132 -17.15 -11.07 -8.99
CA MET A 132 -16.46 -10.54 -7.82
C MET A 132 -17.11 -11.02 -6.50
N ALA A 133 -18.44 -10.93 -6.37
CA ALA A 133 -19.14 -11.40 -5.18
C ALA A 133 -18.94 -12.90 -4.94
N ASN A 134 -19.02 -13.72 -6.00
CA ASN A 134 -18.76 -15.17 -5.92
C ASN A 134 -17.31 -15.45 -5.47
N ILE A 135 -16.32 -14.77 -6.05
CA ILE A 135 -14.91 -14.94 -5.68
C ILE A 135 -14.71 -14.66 -4.18
N TYR A 136 -15.27 -13.58 -3.65
CA TYR A 136 -15.17 -13.30 -2.21
C TYR A 136 -15.87 -14.37 -1.37
N ASN A 137 -17.05 -14.84 -1.78
CA ASN A 137 -17.77 -15.89 -1.06
C ASN A 137 -16.99 -17.21 -1.03
N ASP A 138 -16.43 -17.63 -2.16
CA ASP A 138 -15.62 -18.85 -2.30
C ASP A 138 -14.34 -18.79 -1.46
N ASN A 139 -13.85 -17.58 -1.19
CA ASN A 139 -12.71 -17.34 -0.29
C ASN A 139 -13.12 -17.17 1.19
N ASN A 140 -14.35 -17.53 1.55
CA ASN A 140 -14.93 -17.43 2.90
C ASN A 140 -15.13 -15.98 3.41
N PHE A 141 -15.28 -15.01 2.52
CA PHE A 141 -15.58 -13.63 2.85
C PHE A 141 -17.04 -13.27 2.54
N SER A 142 -17.95 -14.00 3.20
CA SER A 142 -19.40 -13.92 2.95
C SER A 142 -19.99 -12.52 3.16
N ASP A 143 -19.52 -11.75 4.16
CA ASP A 143 -20.00 -10.37 4.38
C ASP A 143 -19.57 -9.42 3.27
N ALA A 144 -18.39 -9.61 2.69
CA ALA A 144 -17.95 -8.82 1.54
C ALA A 144 -18.81 -9.13 0.31
N ALA A 145 -19.05 -10.42 0.03
CA ALA A 145 -19.93 -10.85 -1.05
C ALA A 145 -21.36 -10.28 -0.87
N TYR A 146 -21.90 -10.33 0.34
CA TYR A 146 -23.21 -9.78 0.68
C TYR A 146 -23.29 -8.27 0.41
N LYS A 147 -22.28 -7.48 0.81
CA LYS A 147 -22.23 -6.03 0.58
C LYS A 147 -22.09 -5.68 -0.90
N ILE A 148 -21.29 -6.44 -1.64
CA ILE A 148 -21.14 -6.27 -3.10
C ILE A 148 -22.47 -6.56 -3.81
N CYS A 149 -23.16 -7.64 -3.47
CA CYS A 149 -24.51 -7.93 -4.00
C CYS A 149 -25.52 -6.84 -3.65
N SER A 150 -25.52 -6.37 -2.38
CA SER A 150 -26.40 -5.29 -1.94
C SER A 150 -26.15 -4.00 -2.74
N SER A 151 -24.88 -3.69 -3.00
CA SER A 151 -24.49 -2.54 -3.82
C SER A 151 -24.94 -2.70 -5.27
N CYS A 152 -24.77 -3.89 -5.84
CA CYS A 152 -25.21 -4.23 -7.18
C CYS A 152 -26.72 -3.97 -7.35
N ILE A 153 -27.55 -4.45 -6.42
CA ILE A 153 -29.02 -4.26 -6.47
C ILE A 153 -29.40 -2.78 -6.43
N ARG A 154 -28.71 -1.97 -5.60
CA ARG A 154 -29.00 -0.52 -5.55
C ARG A 154 -28.54 0.24 -6.78
N LEU A 155 -27.50 -0.23 -7.48
CA LEU A 155 -26.92 0.45 -8.63
C LEU A 155 -27.66 0.12 -9.95
N PHE A 156 -28.35 -1.02 -10.02
CA PHE A 156 -29.02 -1.49 -11.23
C PHE A 156 -30.47 -1.87 -10.89
N GLU A 157 -31.40 -0.93 -11.06
CA GLU A 157 -32.80 -1.07 -10.62
C GLU A 157 -33.69 -1.96 -11.53
N ASP A 158 -33.28 -2.26 -12.78
CA ASP A 158 -34.11 -2.99 -13.77
C ASP A 158 -33.34 -4.04 -14.60
N ASP A 159 -32.77 -5.07 -13.96
CA ASP A 159 -31.99 -6.09 -14.69
C ASP A 159 -32.17 -7.53 -14.17
N SER A 160 -32.09 -8.49 -15.10
CA SER A 160 -31.96 -9.94 -14.86
C SER A 160 -30.89 -10.30 -13.82
N HIS A 161 -29.81 -9.50 -13.71
CA HIS A 161 -28.73 -9.69 -12.75
C HIS A 161 -29.15 -9.44 -11.29
N ILE A 162 -30.24 -8.70 -11.03
CA ILE A 162 -30.81 -8.53 -9.68
C ILE A 162 -31.23 -9.89 -9.12
N ASN A 163 -31.78 -10.79 -9.96
CA ASN A 163 -32.21 -12.11 -9.53
C ASN A 163 -31.02 -12.98 -9.11
N SER A 164 -29.91 -12.91 -9.86
CA SER A 164 -28.67 -13.60 -9.53
C SER A 164 -28.02 -13.05 -8.26
N ALA A 165 -27.97 -11.72 -8.09
CA ALA A 165 -27.48 -11.08 -6.87
C ALA A 165 -28.34 -11.49 -5.66
N LYS A 166 -29.68 -11.42 -5.78
CA LYS A 166 -30.62 -11.86 -4.75
C LYS A 166 -30.43 -13.34 -4.40
N LYS A 167 -30.24 -14.21 -5.41
CA LYS A 167 -29.98 -15.65 -5.19
C LYS A 167 -28.69 -15.87 -4.41
N LEU A 168 -27.60 -15.17 -4.75
CA LEU A 168 -26.35 -15.25 -4.00
C LEU A 168 -26.53 -14.70 -2.56
N MET A 169 -27.34 -13.65 -2.38
CA MET A 169 -27.66 -13.11 -1.05
C MET A 169 -28.43 -14.08 -0.16
N LEU A 170 -29.17 -15.05 -0.71
CA LEU A 170 -29.81 -16.09 0.10
C LEU A 170 -28.79 -17.05 0.74
N HIS A 171 -27.61 -17.17 0.14
CA HIS A 171 -26.54 -18.06 0.58
C HIS A 171 -25.35 -17.32 1.22
N THR A 172 -25.35 -15.99 1.21
CA THR A 172 -24.38 -15.16 1.92
C THR A 172 -25.04 -14.55 3.17
N LYS A 173 -24.33 -14.52 4.29
CA LYS A 173 -24.85 -13.96 5.55
C LYS A 173 -24.08 -12.69 5.90
N PRO A 174 -24.76 -11.57 6.22
CA PRO A 174 -24.08 -10.40 6.74
C PRO A 174 -23.42 -10.73 8.08
N ALA A 175 -22.22 -10.19 8.29
CA ALA A 175 -21.54 -10.30 9.57
C ALA A 175 -22.25 -9.46 10.64
N ASP A 176 -22.04 -9.82 11.91
CA ASP A 176 -22.55 -9.06 13.04
C ASP A 176 -22.04 -7.61 12.96
N LYS A 177 -22.95 -6.66 13.24
CA LYS A 177 -22.61 -5.24 13.19
C LYS A 177 -21.52 -4.91 14.22
N PRO A 178 -20.62 -3.96 13.92
CA PRO A 178 -19.60 -3.51 14.86
C PRO A 178 -20.22 -3.02 16.18
N GLN A 179 -19.70 -3.50 17.31
CA GLN A 179 -20.14 -3.09 18.63
C GLN A 179 -19.39 -1.82 19.05
N LYS A 180 -20.10 -0.71 19.22
CA LYS A 180 -19.51 0.54 19.73
C LYS A 180 -19.03 0.35 21.17
N ILE A 181 -17.74 0.60 21.42
CA ILE A 181 -17.15 0.56 22.78
C ILE A 181 -17.09 1.99 23.35
N ARG A 182 -16.66 2.95 22.52
CA ARG A 182 -16.56 4.39 22.85
C ARG A 182 -16.92 5.20 21.61
N GLU A 183 -16.93 6.53 21.74
CA GLU A 183 -17.05 7.41 20.58
C GLU A 183 -16.00 7.04 19.52
N ASN A 184 -16.46 6.82 18.29
CA ASN A 184 -15.65 6.43 17.13
C ASN A 184 -14.86 5.11 17.25
N ILE A 185 -14.94 4.37 18.36
CA ILE A 185 -14.19 3.13 18.58
C ILE A 185 -15.13 1.93 18.64
N TYR A 186 -14.86 0.94 17.78
CA TYR A 186 -15.72 -0.23 17.59
C TYR A 186 -14.95 -1.54 17.77
N LYS A 187 -15.57 -2.51 18.44
CA LYS A 187 -15.18 -3.91 18.40
C LYS A 187 -15.78 -4.53 17.14
N VAL A 188 -14.95 -5.18 16.34
CA VAL A 188 -15.34 -5.73 15.05
C VAL A 188 -14.93 -7.20 15.00
N LYS A 189 -15.85 -8.07 14.59
CA LYS A 189 -15.61 -9.52 14.52
C LYS A 189 -14.86 -9.92 13.26
N LYS A 190 -14.11 -11.02 13.36
CA LYS A 190 -13.50 -11.68 12.18
C LYS A 190 -14.53 -11.90 11.08
N GLY A 191 -14.13 -11.63 9.84
CA GLY A 191 -14.96 -11.79 8.64
C GLY A 191 -15.78 -10.56 8.27
N TYR A 192 -15.89 -9.55 9.15
CA TYR A 192 -16.58 -8.31 8.82
C TYR A 192 -15.85 -7.53 7.72
N CYS A 193 -16.58 -7.15 6.68
CA CYS A 193 -16.11 -6.30 5.60
C CYS A 193 -16.26 -4.82 6.01
N ILE A 194 -15.18 -4.07 6.12
CA ILE A 194 -15.23 -2.66 6.51
C ILE A 194 -15.82 -1.80 5.39
N TYR A 195 -15.36 -2.04 4.16
CA TYR A 195 -15.81 -1.40 2.93
C TYR A 195 -15.44 -2.31 1.73
N SER A 196 -16.07 -2.09 0.57
CA SER A 196 -15.86 -2.91 -0.62
C SER A 196 -15.43 -2.09 -1.84
N GLU A 197 -14.99 -2.77 -2.90
CA GLU A 197 -14.67 -2.15 -4.19
C GLU A 197 -15.84 -1.35 -4.80
N LEU A 198 -17.09 -1.73 -4.51
CA LEU A 198 -18.29 -1.02 -4.99
C LEU A 198 -18.78 0.08 -4.05
N GLU A 199 -18.41 0.00 -2.78
CA GLU A 199 -18.77 0.96 -1.73
C GLU A 199 -17.49 1.47 -1.06
N PRO A 200 -16.72 2.32 -1.76
CA PRO A 200 -15.58 2.97 -1.12
C PRO A 200 -16.08 3.85 0.03
N SER A 201 -15.31 3.85 1.12
CA SER A 201 -15.64 4.61 2.33
C SER A 201 -15.03 6.01 2.29
N SER A 202 -15.76 7.00 2.81
CA SER A 202 -15.23 8.34 3.11
C SER A 202 -14.65 8.46 4.53
N ASN A 203 -14.42 7.32 5.20
CA ASN A 203 -13.81 7.27 6.52
C ASN A 203 -12.35 6.83 6.48
N ILE A 204 -11.66 7.14 7.57
CA ILE A 204 -10.32 6.68 7.91
C ILE A 204 -10.47 5.68 9.04
N TYR A 205 -9.77 4.56 8.92
CA TYR A 205 -9.81 3.48 9.90
C TYR A 205 -8.44 3.33 10.54
N ILE A 206 -8.36 3.43 11.86
CA ILE A 206 -7.13 3.21 12.62
C ILE A 206 -7.27 1.87 13.35
N ILE A 207 -6.36 0.94 13.07
CA ILE A 207 -6.36 -0.39 13.66
C ILE A 207 -5.75 -0.27 15.06
N LYS A 208 -6.57 -0.23 16.11
CA LYS A 208 -6.09 -0.19 17.50
C LYS A 208 -5.62 -1.56 17.97
N SER A 209 -6.27 -2.62 17.49
CA SER A 209 -5.95 -4.02 17.77
C SER A 209 -6.45 -4.91 16.64
N GLY A 210 -5.75 -6.01 16.37
CA GLY A 210 -6.10 -7.00 15.36
C GLY A 210 -5.37 -6.81 14.02
N LYS A 211 -5.88 -7.47 12.97
CA LYS A 211 -5.36 -7.44 11.59
C LYS A 211 -6.46 -7.26 10.57
N ILE A 212 -6.23 -6.36 9.62
CA ILE A 212 -7.15 -6.07 8.52
C ILE A 212 -6.47 -6.39 7.19
N GLY A 213 -7.08 -7.26 6.40
CA GLY A 213 -6.64 -7.57 5.05
C GLY A 213 -7.25 -6.62 4.03
N ILE A 214 -6.44 -6.13 3.11
CA ILE A 214 -6.87 -5.33 1.96
C ILE A 214 -6.76 -6.18 0.71
N TYR A 215 -7.87 -6.33 0.01
CA TYR A 215 -8.03 -7.20 -1.15
C TYR A 215 -8.46 -6.39 -2.37
N SER A 216 -8.25 -6.97 -3.53
CA SER A 216 -8.87 -6.55 -4.79
C SER A 216 -9.02 -7.74 -5.72
N ILE A 217 -9.97 -7.68 -6.65
CA ILE A 217 -10.06 -8.68 -7.73
C ILE A 217 -9.19 -8.26 -8.90
N VAL A 218 -8.25 -9.13 -9.28
CA VAL A 218 -7.33 -8.95 -10.40
C VAL A 218 -7.33 -10.22 -11.22
N ASN A 219 -7.59 -10.12 -12.53
CA ASN A 219 -7.67 -11.27 -13.45
C ASN A 219 -8.63 -12.37 -12.94
N SER A 220 -9.81 -11.98 -12.44
CA SER A 220 -10.81 -12.88 -11.86
C SER A 220 -10.30 -13.72 -10.68
N LYS A 221 -9.26 -13.24 -9.99
CA LYS A 221 -8.73 -13.84 -8.77
C LYS A 221 -8.69 -12.83 -7.64
N GLN A 222 -9.00 -13.29 -6.43
CA GLN A 222 -8.76 -12.49 -5.24
C GLN A 222 -7.26 -12.30 -5.03
N THR A 223 -6.81 -11.06 -5.05
CA THR A 223 -5.42 -10.69 -4.77
C THR A 223 -5.34 -9.97 -3.44
N VAL A 224 -4.47 -10.45 -2.55
CA VAL A 224 -4.13 -9.73 -1.33
C VAL A 224 -3.23 -8.57 -1.71
N ARG A 225 -3.65 -7.34 -1.40
CA ARG A 225 -2.81 -6.17 -1.59
C ARG A 225 -1.80 -6.09 -0.45
N LEU A 226 -2.31 -5.95 0.77
CA LEU A 226 -1.54 -5.86 2.00
C LEU A 226 -2.44 -6.32 3.17
N ILE A 227 -1.83 -6.89 4.19
CA ILE A 227 -2.46 -7.13 5.48
C ILE A 227 -1.81 -6.14 6.46
N TYR A 228 -2.65 -5.33 7.09
CA TYR A 228 -2.20 -4.30 8.01
C TYR A 228 -2.36 -4.77 9.47
N PRO A 229 -1.28 -4.76 10.26
CA PRO A 229 -1.35 -5.04 11.69
C PRO A 229 -1.85 -3.81 12.47
N SER A 230 -1.97 -3.97 13.78
CA SER A 230 -2.28 -2.88 14.70
C SER A 230 -1.30 -1.71 14.58
N GLY A 231 -1.80 -0.49 14.76
CA GLY A 231 -1.07 0.77 14.57
C GLY A 231 -1.23 1.38 13.18
N TYR A 232 -1.69 0.62 12.18
CA TYR A 232 -1.88 1.14 10.82
C TYR A 232 -3.13 1.99 10.65
N ILE A 233 -3.02 2.94 9.73
CA ILE A 233 -4.09 3.80 9.24
C ILE A 233 -4.48 3.31 7.84
N ILE A 234 -5.76 3.00 7.65
CA ILE A 234 -6.37 2.68 6.36
C ILE A 234 -7.12 3.93 5.92
N ASN A 235 -6.56 4.61 4.93
CA ASN A 235 -7.20 5.73 4.26
C ASN A 235 -7.80 5.18 2.96
N CYS A 236 -9.13 5.02 2.93
CA CYS A 236 -9.82 4.67 1.70
C CYS A 236 -9.74 5.88 0.77
N TYR A 237 -8.92 5.78 -0.26
CA TYR A 237 -8.92 6.76 -1.33
C TYR A 237 -9.79 6.20 -2.45
N ARG A 238 -10.80 6.96 -2.88
CA ARG A 238 -11.34 6.79 -4.24
C ARG A 238 -10.19 7.21 -5.15
N PRO A 239 -9.60 6.29 -5.93
CA PRO A 239 -8.51 6.62 -6.85
C PRO A 239 -8.90 7.79 -7.74
N VAL A 240 -8.01 8.78 -7.90
CA VAL A 240 -8.25 9.93 -8.80
C VAL A 240 -8.21 9.45 -10.24
N LEU A 241 -7.25 8.60 -10.56
CA LEU A 241 -7.27 7.76 -11.73
C LEU A 241 -8.41 6.77 -11.54
N GLU A 242 -9.44 6.81 -12.39
CA GLU A 242 -10.54 5.82 -12.39
C GLU A 242 -10.07 4.41 -12.84
N TYR A 243 -8.88 4.02 -12.42
CA TYR A 243 -8.31 2.71 -12.66
C TYR A 243 -8.86 1.73 -11.62
N LYS A 244 -9.78 0.89 -12.11
CA LYS A 244 -10.61 -0.04 -11.35
C LYS A 244 -9.81 -0.98 -10.44
N ALA A 245 -8.62 -1.40 -10.86
CA ALA A 245 -7.74 -2.24 -10.05
C ALA A 245 -7.18 -1.55 -8.79
N LEU A 246 -7.43 -0.25 -8.59
CA LEU A 246 -7.05 0.48 -7.37
C LEU A 246 -8.15 0.51 -6.31
N PHE A 247 -9.38 0.15 -6.66
CA PHE A 247 -10.43 -0.07 -5.66
C PHE A 247 -10.09 -1.30 -4.83
N THR A 248 -10.52 -1.30 -3.57
CA THR A 248 -10.13 -2.34 -2.61
C THR A 248 -11.30 -2.72 -1.72
N THR A 249 -11.26 -3.95 -1.22
CA THR A 249 -12.16 -4.44 -0.18
C THR A 249 -11.33 -4.67 1.08
N ALA A 250 -11.78 -4.14 2.22
CA ALA A 250 -11.08 -4.27 3.51
C ALA A 250 -11.85 -5.23 4.43
N ILE A 251 -11.17 -6.25 4.95
CA ILE A 251 -11.80 -7.35 5.70
C ILE A 251 -11.04 -7.60 7.00
N VAL A 252 -11.79 -7.74 8.08
CA VAL A 252 -11.27 -8.06 9.41
C VAL A 252 -10.84 -9.53 9.48
N LEU A 253 -9.54 -9.82 9.70
CA LEU A 253 -9.01 -11.19 9.67
C LEU A 253 -9.02 -11.89 11.04
N GLU A 254 -9.13 -11.11 12.10
CA GLU A 254 -9.26 -11.53 13.49
C GLU A 254 -10.06 -10.48 14.26
N ASP A 255 -10.68 -10.87 15.39
CA ASP A 255 -11.41 -9.92 16.24
C ASP A 255 -10.54 -8.68 16.53
N SER A 256 -11.05 -7.50 16.18
CA SER A 256 -10.28 -6.27 16.08
C SER A 256 -10.96 -5.11 16.82
N ILE A 257 -10.17 -4.10 17.16
CA ILE A 257 -10.66 -2.80 17.64
C ILE A 257 -10.26 -1.75 16.61
N ILE A 258 -11.25 -1.04 16.07
CA ILE A 258 -11.07 -0.06 14.99
C ILE A 258 -11.61 1.29 15.43
N GLU A 259 -10.80 2.32 15.31
CA GLU A 259 -11.25 3.71 15.41
C GLU A 259 -11.61 4.22 14.01
N VAL A 260 -12.77 4.87 13.89
CA VAL A 260 -13.33 5.36 12.62
C VAL A 260 -13.44 6.88 12.68
N LEU A 261 -12.69 7.56 11.83
CA LEU A 261 -12.69 9.01 11.71
C LEU A 261 -13.22 9.43 10.34
N LYS A 262 -13.86 10.59 10.24
CA LYS A 262 -14.28 11.12 8.94
C LYS A 262 -13.10 11.70 8.17
N LYS A 263 -13.04 11.47 6.86
CA LYS A 263 -11.95 11.99 6.00
C LYS A 263 -11.87 13.52 5.99
N GLU A 264 -12.99 14.22 6.11
CA GLU A 264 -13.04 15.68 6.20
C GLU A 264 -12.20 16.24 7.37
N ASN A 265 -12.01 15.44 8.43
CA ASN A 265 -11.21 15.83 9.59
C ASN A 265 -9.72 15.48 9.46
N LEU A 266 -9.31 14.74 8.42
CA LEU A 266 -7.94 14.23 8.29
C LEU A 266 -6.91 15.35 8.38
N MET A 267 -7.10 16.39 7.58
CA MET A 267 -6.14 17.49 7.52
C MET A 267 -6.07 18.23 8.85
N ASN A 268 -7.20 18.44 9.53
CA ASN A 268 -7.19 19.03 10.86
C ASN A 268 -6.38 18.17 11.84
N ILE A 269 -6.64 16.85 11.89
CA ILE A 269 -5.93 15.91 12.77
C ILE A 269 -4.44 15.90 12.46
N ILE A 270 -4.04 15.82 11.18
CA ILE A 270 -2.63 15.87 10.79
C ILE A 270 -2.00 17.17 11.30
N ASN A 271 -2.68 18.30 11.23
CA ASN A 271 -2.11 19.56 11.69
C ASN A 271 -2.00 19.66 13.22
N THR A 272 -2.99 19.16 13.96
CA THR A 272 -3.10 19.35 15.42
C THR A 272 -2.45 18.23 16.25
N ASP A 273 -2.41 17.00 15.74
CA ASP A 273 -1.90 15.83 16.46
C ASP A 273 -0.52 15.42 15.90
N THR A 274 0.53 15.74 16.65
CA THR A 274 1.91 15.45 16.28
C THR A 274 2.21 13.96 16.16
N GLU A 275 1.61 13.12 17.00
CA GLU A 275 1.81 11.67 16.97
C GLU A 275 1.11 11.07 15.75
N PHE A 276 -0.14 11.47 15.51
CA PHE A 276 -0.87 11.07 14.30
C PHE A 276 -0.13 11.49 13.04
N LYS A 277 0.35 12.75 12.97
CA LYS A 277 1.17 13.27 11.87
C LYS A 277 2.39 12.38 11.62
N ALA A 278 3.14 12.06 12.67
CA ALA A 278 4.32 11.20 12.57
C ALA A 278 3.99 9.81 12.04
N ASN A 279 2.92 9.19 12.55
CA ASN A 279 2.50 7.85 12.15
C ASN A 279 1.95 7.85 10.72
N TYR A 280 1.14 8.82 10.34
CA TYR A 280 0.61 8.99 8.99
C TYR A 280 1.73 9.08 7.94
N ILE A 281 2.75 9.91 8.20
CA ILE A 281 3.91 10.08 7.33
C ILE A 281 4.67 8.76 7.17
N LYS A 282 5.02 8.09 8.29
CA LYS A 282 5.74 6.82 8.28
C LYS A 282 4.97 5.74 7.52
N ILE A 283 3.71 5.51 7.88
CA ILE A 283 2.84 4.50 7.27
C ILE A 283 2.74 4.72 5.77
N THR A 284 2.52 5.95 5.33
CA THR A 284 2.30 6.25 3.92
C THR A 284 3.59 6.07 3.11
N ALA A 285 4.73 6.53 3.62
CA ALA A 285 6.03 6.27 3.00
C ALA A 285 6.34 4.76 2.92
N THR A 286 6.06 3.98 3.97
CA THR A 286 6.25 2.52 3.94
C THR A 286 5.35 1.83 2.91
N LYS A 287 4.09 2.26 2.75
CA LYS A 287 3.19 1.74 1.70
C LYS A 287 3.71 2.04 0.29
N ILE A 288 4.20 3.26 0.07
CA ILE A 288 4.82 3.66 -1.21
C ILE A 288 6.04 2.77 -1.50
N ASN A 289 6.92 2.62 -0.52
CA ASN A 289 8.09 1.76 -0.65
C ASN A 289 7.71 0.30 -0.92
N SER A 290 6.67 -0.21 -0.26
CA SER A 290 6.16 -1.57 -0.53
C SER A 290 5.70 -1.73 -1.99
N ALA A 291 4.99 -0.74 -2.55
CA ALA A 291 4.59 -0.77 -3.96
C ALA A 291 5.80 -0.77 -4.90
N ILE A 292 6.81 0.06 -4.62
CA ILE A 292 8.06 0.11 -5.39
C ILE A 292 8.81 -1.23 -5.34
N LEU A 293 8.97 -1.82 -4.15
CA LEU A 293 9.63 -3.12 -3.99
C LEU A 293 8.89 -4.24 -4.73
N LYS A 294 7.56 -4.23 -4.74
CA LYS A 294 6.78 -5.21 -5.51
C LYS A 294 7.02 -5.10 -7.02
N ILE A 295 7.16 -3.88 -7.54
CA ILE A 295 7.53 -3.67 -8.95
C ILE A 295 8.93 -4.22 -9.21
N LYS A 296 9.91 -3.91 -8.34
CA LYS A 296 11.28 -4.47 -8.43
C LYS A 296 11.25 -6.01 -8.43
N ALA A 297 10.43 -6.61 -7.55
CA ALA A 297 10.24 -8.06 -7.51
C ALA A 297 9.64 -8.61 -8.81
N ILE A 298 8.64 -7.96 -9.40
CA ILE A 298 8.07 -8.40 -10.69
C ILE A 298 9.11 -8.34 -11.82
N ASN A 299 9.96 -7.32 -11.85
CA ASN A 299 10.97 -7.16 -12.91
C ASN A 299 12.27 -7.94 -12.69
N THR A 300 12.45 -8.52 -11.51
CA THR A 300 13.56 -9.44 -11.22
C THR A 300 13.36 -10.77 -11.95
N LYS A 301 14.39 -11.35 -12.56
CA LYS A 301 14.25 -12.63 -13.31
C LYS A 301 14.20 -13.86 -12.40
N GLU A 302 15.11 -13.96 -11.45
CA GLU A 302 15.28 -15.15 -10.62
C GLU A 302 14.20 -15.25 -9.54
N LEU A 303 13.47 -16.38 -9.51
CA LEU A 303 12.38 -16.62 -8.57
C LEU A 303 12.78 -16.38 -7.10
N ASN A 304 13.95 -16.87 -6.67
CA ASN A 304 14.41 -16.69 -5.31
C ASN A 304 14.55 -15.20 -4.95
N ILE A 305 15.13 -14.40 -5.85
CA ILE A 305 15.31 -12.96 -5.62
C ILE A 305 13.96 -12.24 -5.66
N LYS A 306 13.04 -12.61 -6.57
CA LYS A 306 11.66 -12.08 -6.56
C LYS A 306 11.00 -12.24 -5.19
N LEU A 307 11.08 -13.46 -4.63
CA LEU A 307 10.50 -13.79 -3.34
C LEU A 307 11.22 -13.07 -2.20
N MET A 308 12.56 -12.95 -2.24
CA MET A 308 13.32 -12.19 -1.24
C MET A 308 12.84 -10.74 -1.15
N ILE A 309 12.70 -10.06 -2.28
CA ILE A 309 12.24 -8.67 -2.36
C ILE A 309 10.78 -8.54 -1.91
N LEU A 310 9.91 -9.47 -2.32
CA LEU A 310 8.51 -9.47 -1.90
C LEU A 310 8.38 -9.62 -0.38
N ILE A 311 9.06 -10.60 0.20
CA ILE A 311 9.07 -10.84 1.65
C ILE A 311 9.66 -9.63 2.39
N TYR A 312 10.73 -9.01 1.86
CA TYR A 312 11.27 -7.76 2.39
C TYR A 312 10.17 -6.67 2.44
N SER A 313 9.44 -6.50 1.35
CA SER A 313 8.36 -5.50 1.25
C SER A 313 7.22 -5.74 2.26
N ILE A 314 6.88 -7.01 2.50
CA ILE A 314 5.85 -7.42 3.47
C ILE A 314 6.35 -7.19 4.90
N LEU A 315 7.61 -7.58 5.17
CA LEU A 315 8.21 -7.40 6.49
C LEU A 315 8.30 -5.93 6.89
N LYS A 316 8.61 -5.02 5.96
CA LYS A 316 8.60 -3.57 6.23
C LYS A 316 7.21 -3.10 6.71
N ILE A 317 6.14 -3.72 6.22
CA ILE A 317 4.79 -3.43 6.67
C ILE A 317 4.55 -4.01 8.08
N GLU A 318 4.80 -5.31 8.27
CA GLU A 318 4.55 -6.02 9.53
C GLU A 318 5.37 -5.47 10.72
N THR A 319 6.59 -4.99 10.45
CA THR A 319 7.56 -4.60 11.50
C THR A 319 7.57 -3.11 11.81
N LEU A 320 6.79 -2.28 11.09
CA LEU A 320 6.84 -0.82 11.24
C LEU A 320 6.61 -0.34 12.68
N PHE A 321 5.67 -0.99 13.38
CA PHE A 321 5.33 -0.70 14.78
C PHE A 321 5.61 -1.86 15.73
N ASN A 322 6.04 -3.00 15.20
CA ASN A 322 6.30 -4.20 15.99
C ASN A 322 7.77 -4.26 16.43
N LYS A 323 8.00 -4.71 17.67
CA LYS A 323 9.33 -4.86 18.27
C LYS A 323 9.77 -6.32 18.43
N THR A 324 8.96 -7.30 18.00
CA THR A 324 9.30 -8.72 18.14
C THR A 324 10.38 -9.13 17.14
N LYS A 325 11.39 -9.89 17.61
CA LYS A 325 12.50 -10.37 16.77
C LYS A 325 12.05 -11.30 15.63
N TYR A 326 11.00 -12.09 15.86
CA TYR A 326 10.42 -12.99 14.87
C TYR A 326 9.03 -12.50 14.43
N VAL A 327 8.61 -12.89 13.22
CA VAL A 327 7.32 -12.52 12.63
C VAL A 327 6.72 -13.71 11.91
N ASN A 328 5.45 -14.02 12.19
CA ASN A 328 4.66 -14.95 11.38
C ASN A 328 3.88 -14.13 10.35
N LEU A 329 4.17 -14.35 9.07
CA LEU A 329 3.56 -13.61 7.99
C LEU A 329 2.15 -14.15 7.74
N PRO A 330 1.12 -13.28 7.69
CA PRO A 330 -0.27 -13.70 7.51
C PRO A 330 -0.62 -14.01 6.04
N TYR A 331 0.34 -14.49 5.24
CA TYR A 331 0.18 -14.70 3.80
C TYR A 331 0.36 -16.18 3.46
N LYS A 332 -0.50 -16.67 2.57
CA LYS A 332 -0.39 -18.00 1.96
C LYS A 332 0.57 -17.95 0.77
N ILE A 333 1.07 -19.12 0.37
CA ILE A 333 1.88 -19.28 -0.85
C ILE A 333 1.14 -18.75 -2.09
N GLU A 334 -0.17 -18.99 -2.17
CA GLU A 334 -1.00 -18.48 -3.27
C GLU A 334 -1.07 -16.94 -3.31
N ASP A 335 -1.05 -16.29 -2.14
CA ASP A 335 -1.06 -14.83 -2.06
C ASP A 335 0.23 -14.25 -2.66
N LEU A 336 1.38 -14.88 -2.37
CA LEU A 336 2.67 -14.47 -2.96
C LEU A 336 2.67 -14.63 -4.49
N LYS A 337 2.11 -15.73 -4.99
CA LYS A 337 2.00 -15.99 -6.43
C LYS A 337 1.14 -14.93 -7.11
N ASN A 338 -0.02 -14.62 -6.53
CA ASN A 338 -0.94 -13.61 -7.06
C ASN A 338 -0.32 -12.21 -7.01
N MET A 339 0.40 -11.86 -5.94
CA MET A 339 1.11 -10.57 -5.85
C MET A 339 2.19 -10.37 -6.91
N LEU A 340 2.79 -11.46 -7.42
CA LEU A 340 3.83 -11.40 -8.46
C LEU A 340 3.30 -11.76 -9.85
N ASN A 341 2.03 -12.17 -9.96
CA ASN A 341 1.41 -12.71 -11.17
C ASN A 341 2.25 -13.83 -11.80
N ILE A 342 2.66 -14.82 -10.99
CA ILE A 342 3.50 -15.95 -11.41
C ILE A 342 2.72 -17.28 -11.36
N GLU A 343 3.05 -18.20 -12.25
CA GLU A 343 2.34 -19.48 -12.45
C GLU A 343 3.10 -20.71 -11.90
N TYR A 344 4.17 -20.51 -11.12
CA TYR A 344 4.91 -21.59 -10.46
C TYR A 344 4.00 -22.42 -9.54
N SER A 345 4.28 -23.72 -9.44
CA SER A 345 3.62 -24.59 -8.47
C SER A 345 3.96 -24.20 -7.04
N ASN A 346 3.08 -24.53 -6.09
CA ASN A 346 3.34 -24.26 -4.67
C ASN A 346 4.62 -24.96 -4.18
N LYS A 347 4.94 -26.14 -4.73
CA LYS A 347 6.18 -26.87 -4.42
C LYS A 347 7.43 -26.10 -4.86
N GLU A 348 7.40 -25.47 -6.03
CA GLU A 348 8.50 -24.64 -6.51
C GLU A 348 8.69 -23.39 -5.65
N ILE A 349 7.59 -22.71 -5.28
CA ILE A 349 7.65 -21.57 -4.35
C ILE A 349 8.22 -21.99 -3.00
N CYS A 350 7.72 -23.07 -2.39
CA CYS A 350 8.24 -23.56 -1.10
C CYS A 350 9.73 -23.95 -1.20
N THR A 351 10.15 -24.58 -2.30
CA THR A 351 11.55 -24.93 -2.54
C THR A 351 12.44 -23.69 -2.64
N ALA A 352 11.94 -22.62 -3.27
CA ALA A 352 12.62 -21.34 -3.36
C ALA A 352 12.72 -20.64 -2.00
N LEU A 353 11.61 -20.60 -1.24
CA LEU A 353 11.54 -19.99 0.09
C LEU A 353 12.47 -20.70 1.10
N ASN A 354 12.54 -22.03 1.08
CA ASN A 354 13.42 -22.80 1.98
C ASN A 354 14.93 -22.52 1.78
N LYS A 355 15.32 -21.87 0.68
CA LYS A 355 16.71 -21.45 0.43
C LYS A 355 17.01 -20.06 1.00
N ILE A 356 15.99 -19.33 1.46
CA ILE A 356 16.13 -17.98 2.01
C ILE A 356 16.48 -18.09 3.49
N LYS A 357 17.61 -17.51 3.90
CA LYS A 357 18.05 -17.46 5.29
C LYS A 357 17.03 -16.68 6.14
N TYR A 358 16.92 -17.07 7.41
CA TYR A 358 15.99 -16.49 8.39
C TYR A 358 14.51 -16.67 8.06
N LEU A 359 14.18 -17.40 6.98
CA LEU A 359 12.83 -17.77 6.61
C LEU A 359 12.63 -19.26 6.83
N GLU A 360 11.56 -19.61 7.53
CA GLU A 360 11.14 -20.96 7.84
C GLU A 360 9.70 -21.17 7.36
N LEU A 361 9.41 -22.35 6.82
CA LEU A 361 8.06 -22.80 6.53
C LEU A 361 7.65 -23.84 7.57
N ASP A 362 6.48 -23.68 8.17
CA ASP A 362 5.91 -24.71 9.05
C ASP A 362 5.26 -25.85 8.25
N SER A 363 4.69 -26.85 8.96
CA SER A 363 4.02 -28.00 8.36
C SER A 363 2.79 -27.63 7.51
N PHE A 364 2.25 -26.44 7.67
CA PHE A 364 1.11 -25.91 6.91
C PHE A 364 1.55 -24.90 5.84
N ASN A 365 2.85 -24.79 5.56
CA ASN A 365 3.48 -23.78 4.70
C ASN A 365 3.22 -22.32 5.16
N ALA A 366 2.98 -22.09 6.45
CA ALA A 366 2.97 -20.75 7.00
C ALA A 366 4.41 -20.21 7.04
N ILE A 367 4.56 -18.94 6.65
CA ILE A 367 5.87 -18.31 6.50
C ILE A 367 6.25 -17.63 7.82
N ARG A 368 7.35 -18.06 8.41
CA ARG A 368 7.92 -17.47 9.62
C ARG A 368 9.28 -16.86 9.31
N ILE A 369 9.50 -15.65 9.82
CA ILE A 369 10.79 -14.98 9.80
C ILE A 369 11.36 -15.05 11.21
N SER A 370 12.45 -15.80 11.39
CA SER A 370 13.03 -16.07 12.72
C SER A 370 13.83 -14.87 13.28
N ASN A 371 14.37 -14.03 12.40
CA ASN A 371 15.00 -12.76 12.75
C ASN A 371 14.84 -11.73 11.62
N PHE A 372 13.92 -10.78 11.79
CA PHE A 372 13.63 -9.82 10.72
C PHE A 372 14.74 -8.77 10.54
N GLN A 373 15.49 -8.41 11.58
CA GLN A 373 16.61 -7.46 11.46
C GLN A 373 17.73 -8.05 10.60
N SER A 374 18.13 -9.30 10.90
CA SER A 374 19.13 -9.99 10.10
C SER A 374 18.64 -10.30 8.68
N TYR A 375 17.33 -10.52 8.50
CA TYR A 375 16.74 -10.61 7.17
C TYR A 375 16.92 -9.29 6.39
N PHE A 376 16.64 -8.14 7.01
CA PHE A 376 16.83 -6.86 6.34
C PHE A 376 18.30 -6.61 5.98
N GLU A 377 19.25 -6.89 6.88
CA GLU A 377 20.68 -6.74 6.61
C GLU A 377 21.16 -7.63 5.45
N GLU A 378 20.79 -8.91 5.44
CA GLU A 378 21.21 -9.87 4.42
C GLU A 378 20.65 -9.51 3.03
N TYR A 379 19.39 -9.05 2.98
CA TYR A 379 18.65 -8.94 1.73
C TYR A 379 18.47 -7.51 1.20
N LYS A 380 18.94 -6.47 1.91
CA LYS A 380 18.86 -5.07 1.46
C LYS A 380 19.48 -4.83 0.08
N LYS A 381 20.59 -5.49 -0.25
CA LYS A 381 21.25 -5.32 -1.56
C LYS A 381 20.37 -5.71 -2.76
N TYR A 382 19.36 -6.55 -2.55
CA TYR A 382 18.43 -6.97 -3.61
C TYR A 382 17.27 -5.98 -3.79
N THR A 383 17.13 -4.98 -2.91
CA THR A 383 16.09 -3.96 -3.00
C THR A 383 16.51 -2.74 -3.82
N VAL A 384 17.75 -2.72 -4.31
CA VAL A 384 18.34 -1.66 -5.15
C VAL A 384 17.99 -1.88 -6.60
#